data_AF-S7SQD9-F1
#
_entry.id   AF-S7SQD9-F1
#
_cell.length_a   1.000
_cell.length_b   1.000
_cell.length_c   1.000
_cell.angle_alpha   90.00
_cell.angle_beta   90.00
_cell.angle_gamma   90.00
#
_symmetry.space_group_name_H-M   'P 1'
#
loop_
_entity.id
_entity.type
_entity.pdbx_description
1 polymer ?
#
loop_
_entity_poly.entity_id
_entity_poly.type
_entity_poly.pdbx_seq_one_letter_code
_entity_poly.pdbx_strand_id
1 'polypeptide(L)'
;MFRKNQVQLLVKSLFKIPKENTGEAWAEVVASKIGQHIGLDMMKADLAVYDGTIGILSENFVLYNEEFYEGGDLFFTIEESFDRRNLKHYHFLNVIKVLSGFHLEKEFVQIPVFDALIANQDRHCDNWGIIVHHTSCKLAPI
;
A
#
# COMPACT_ATOMS: atom_id res chain seq x y z
N MET A 1 40.28 -9.07 -16.25
CA MET A 1 39.07 -9.55 -16.93
C MET A 1 38.21 -10.28 -15.90
N PHE A 2 37.25 -9.60 -15.26
CA PHE A 2 36.09 -10.21 -14.58
C PHE A 2 35.04 -9.10 -14.45
N ARG A 3 34.16 -8.95 -15.45
CA ARG A 3 32.94 -8.15 -15.30
C ARG A 3 32.02 -8.97 -14.40
N LYS A 4 31.73 -8.47 -13.21
CA LYS A 4 30.59 -8.95 -12.42
C LYS A 4 29.35 -8.69 -13.27
N ASN A 5 28.78 -9.73 -13.84
CA ASN A 5 27.41 -9.70 -14.35
C ASN A 5 26.51 -9.47 -13.13
N GLN A 6 26.22 -8.21 -12.82
CA GLN A 6 25.06 -7.88 -12.01
C GLN A 6 23.86 -8.33 -12.81
N VAL A 7 23.31 -9.49 -12.46
CA VAL A 7 21.94 -9.83 -12.84
C VAL A 7 21.07 -8.79 -12.16
N GLN A 8 20.68 -7.76 -12.91
CA GLN A 8 19.69 -6.79 -12.46
C GLN A 8 18.39 -7.58 -12.31
N LEU A 9 18.02 -7.90 -11.07
CA LEU A 9 16.72 -8.48 -10.79
C LEU A 9 15.68 -7.49 -11.32
N LEU A 10 14.91 -7.92 -12.33
CA LEU A 10 13.81 -7.12 -12.85
C LEU A 10 12.75 -7.04 -11.76
N VAL A 11 12.66 -5.88 -11.11
CA VAL A 11 11.54 -5.55 -10.23
C VAL A 11 10.33 -5.34 -11.13
N LYS A 12 9.27 -6.13 -10.94
CA LYS A 12 7.99 -5.87 -11.61
C LYS A 12 7.43 -4.57 -11.05
N SER A 13 6.93 -3.70 -11.92
CA SER A 13 6.33 -2.44 -11.52
C SER A 13 5.00 -2.23 -12.23
N LEU A 14 4.10 -1.49 -11.60
CA LEU A 14 2.84 -1.03 -12.17
C LEU A 14 3.03 0.40 -12.68
N PHE A 15 2.71 0.64 -13.95
CA PHE A 15 2.61 2.00 -14.50
C PHE A 15 1.15 2.46 -14.44
N LYS A 16 0.86 3.45 -13.59
CA LYS A 16 -0.47 4.04 -13.42
C LYS A 16 -0.57 5.35 -14.20
N ILE A 17 -1.59 5.46 -15.03
CA ILE A 17 -1.94 6.70 -15.73
C ILE A 17 -2.91 7.48 -14.81
N PRO A 18 -2.53 8.65 -14.29
CA PRO A 18 -3.40 9.45 -13.43
C PRO A 18 -4.55 10.06 -14.24
N LYS A 19 -5.60 10.50 -13.55
CA LYS A 19 -6.63 11.31 -14.20
C LYS A 19 -6.02 12.65 -14.64
N GLU A 20 -6.44 13.14 -15.79
CA GLU A 20 -5.94 14.41 -16.31
C GLU A 20 -6.30 15.57 -15.38
N ASN A 21 -5.36 16.50 -15.18
CA ASN A 21 -5.54 17.75 -14.44
C ASN A 21 -5.93 17.60 -12.95
N THR A 22 -5.68 16.45 -12.31
CA THR A 22 -5.99 16.25 -10.88
C THR A 22 -4.80 16.46 -9.95
N GLY A 23 -3.57 16.34 -10.44
CA GLY A 23 -2.37 16.36 -9.61
C GLY A 23 -2.13 15.07 -8.82
N GLU A 24 -2.96 14.03 -9.00
CA GLU A 24 -2.89 12.73 -8.30
C GLU A 24 -1.48 12.12 -8.36
N ALA A 25 -0.81 12.16 -9.52
CA ALA A 25 0.55 11.62 -9.66
C ALA A 25 1.60 12.34 -8.81
N TRP A 26 1.51 13.66 -8.70
CA TRP A 26 2.40 14.42 -7.84
C TRP A 26 2.11 14.14 -6.37
N ALA A 27 0.83 14.06 -6.00
CA ALA A 27 0.41 13.77 -4.63
C ALA A 27 0.90 12.38 -4.17
N GLU A 28 0.73 11.33 -4.98
CA GLU A 28 1.17 9.96 -4.66
C GLU A 28 2.71 9.89 -4.49
N VAL A 29 3.46 10.49 -5.41
CA VAL A 29 4.93 10.49 -5.35
C VAL A 29 5.42 11.30 -4.14
N VAL A 30 4.88 12.49 -3.90
CA VAL A 30 5.27 13.33 -2.75
C VAL A 30 4.91 12.65 -1.43
N ALA A 31 3.72 12.08 -1.30
CA ALA A 31 3.32 11.31 -0.12
C ALA A 31 4.27 10.13 0.14
N SER A 32 4.59 9.34 -0.89
CA SER A 32 5.56 8.26 -0.80
C SER A 32 6.93 8.76 -0.31
N LYS A 33 7.44 9.86 -0.86
CA LYS A 33 8.73 10.42 -0.44
C LYS A 33 8.69 10.95 0.99
N ILE A 34 7.65 11.68 1.39
CA ILE A 34 7.51 12.20 2.77
C ILE A 34 7.48 11.04 3.77
N GLY A 35 6.66 10.02 3.51
CA GLY A 35 6.55 8.83 4.37
C GLY A 35 7.89 8.12 4.56
N GLN A 36 8.65 7.94 3.47
CA GLN A 36 10.00 7.35 3.53
C GLN A 36 10.95 8.20 4.38
N HIS A 37 10.92 9.53 4.26
CA HIS A 37 11.80 10.42 5.02
C HIS A 37 11.51 10.43 6.53
N ILE A 38 10.27 10.14 6.94
CA ILE A 38 9.90 10.02 8.35
C ILE A 38 9.97 8.57 8.87
N GLY A 39 10.47 7.63 8.05
CA GLY A 39 10.74 6.26 8.44
C GLY A 39 9.56 5.30 8.34
N LEU A 40 8.49 5.65 7.62
CA LEU A 40 7.39 4.73 7.31
C LEU A 40 7.79 3.78 6.17
N ASP A 41 7.29 2.55 6.24
CA ASP A 41 7.38 1.61 5.13
C ASP A 41 6.36 2.01 4.05
N MET A 42 6.86 2.58 2.95
CA MET A 42 6.05 3.13 1.87
C MET A 42 6.27 2.34 0.59
N MET A 43 5.20 2.15 -0.20
CA MET A 43 5.37 1.70 -1.57
C MET A 43 6.21 2.74 -2.32
N LYS A 44 7.26 2.29 -3.01
CA LYS A 44 8.08 3.18 -3.82
C LYS A 44 7.30 3.61 -5.06
N ALA A 45 7.04 4.91 -5.13
CA ALA A 45 6.44 5.58 -6.27
C ALA A 45 7.42 6.60 -6.84
N ASP A 46 7.55 6.61 -8.16
CA ASP A 46 8.32 7.59 -8.93
C ASP A 46 7.50 8.08 -10.13
N LEU A 47 7.73 9.33 -10.53
CA LEU A 47 7.22 9.81 -11.81
C LEU A 47 7.95 9.10 -12.95
N ALA A 48 7.19 8.68 -13.95
CA ALA A 48 7.72 8.03 -15.14
C ALA A 48 7.04 8.57 -16.39
N VAL A 49 7.73 8.42 -17.53
CA VAL A 49 7.17 8.71 -18.84
C VAL A 49 7.19 7.43 -19.66
N TYR A 50 6.03 7.03 -20.16
CA TYR A 50 5.89 5.89 -21.07
C TYR A 50 5.10 6.33 -22.30
N ASP A 51 5.71 6.16 -23.48
CA ASP A 51 5.13 6.56 -24.77
C ASP A 51 4.56 8.00 -24.77
N GLY A 52 5.34 8.94 -24.23
CA GLY A 52 4.96 10.35 -24.12
C GLY A 52 3.92 10.68 -23.03
N THR A 53 3.39 9.67 -22.33
CA THR A 53 2.42 9.84 -21.23
C THR A 53 3.15 9.88 -19.89
N ILE A 54 2.86 10.91 -19.08
CA ILE A 54 3.34 10.98 -17.69
C ILE A 54 2.46 10.09 -16.82
N GLY A 55 3.09 9.25 -16.00
CA GLY A 55 2.41 8.39 -15.05
C GLY A 55 3.24 8.15 -13.80
N ILE A 56 2.75 7.24 -12.97
CA ILE A 56 3.40 6.82 -11.72
C ILE A 56 3.90 5.41 -11.94
N LEU A 57 5.18 5.17 -11.64
CA LEU A 57 5.73 3.83 -11.58
C LEU A 57 5.77 3.39 -10.11
N SER A 58 5.02 2.35 -9.78
CA SER A 58 4.98 1.75 -8.43
C SER A 58 5.69 0.40 -8.43
N GLU A 59 6.70 0.21 -7.60
CA GLU A 59 7.41 -1.08 -7.48
C GLU A 59 6.52 -2.13 -6.82
N ASN A 60 6.50 -3.35 -7.37
CA ASN A 60 5.86 -4.49 -6.71
C ASN A 60 6.61 -4.80 -5.41
N PHE A 61 5.89 -4.75 -4.29
CA PHE A 61 6.42 -5.01 -2.95
C PHE A 61 6.20 -6.45 -2.49
N VAL A 62 5.44 -7.27 -3.24
CA VAL A 62 5.17 -8.68 -2.91
C VAL A 62 6.24 -9.59 -3.51
N LEU A 63 6.94 -10.34 -2.66
CA LEU A 63 7.94 -11.33 -3.08
C LEU A 63 7.28 -12.63 -3.57
N TYR A 64 8.06 -13.47 -4.26
CA TYR A 64 7.54 -14.66 -4.96
C TYR A 64 6.89 -15.72 -4.04
N ASN A 65 7.22 -15.69 -2.76
CA ASN A 65 6.74 -16.61 -1.72
C ASN A 65 5.83 -15.91 -0.70
N GLU A 66 5.44 -14.67 -0.98
CA GLU A 66 4.53 -13.89 -0.16
C GLU A 66 3.14 -13.82 -0.80
N GLU A 67 2.12 -13.70 0.03
CA GLU A 67 0.75 -13.44 -0.38
C GLU A 67 0.30 -12.09 0.16
N PHE A 68 -0.40 -11.30 -0.67
CA PHE A 68 -0.97 -10.02 -0.27
C PHE A 68 -2.48 -10.14 -0.12
N TYR A 69 -2.98 -9.71 1.03
CA TYR A 69 -4.40 -9.63 1.34
C TYR A 69 -4.77 -8.18 1.58
N GLU A 70 -5.72 -7.66 0.80
CA GLU A 70 -6.25 -6.31 1.00
C GLU A 70 -7.03 -6.25 2.31
N GLY A 71 -7.09 -5.07 2.93
CA GLY A 71 -7.85 -4.87 4.17
C GLY A 71 -9.29 -5.36 4.04
N GLY A 72 -9.93 -5.10 2.90
CA GLY A 72 -11.28 -5.56 2.60
C GLY A 72 -11.46 -7.09 2.60
N ASP A 73 -10.43 -7.89 2.27
CA ASP A 73 -10.49 -9.36 2.37
C ASP A 73 -10.53 -9.80 3.83
N LEU A 74 -9.81 -9.08 4.68
CA LEU A 74 -9.69 -9.39 6.10
C LEU A 74 -10.98 -9.11 6.87
N PHE A 75 -11.84 -8.20 6.38
CA PHE A 75 -13.11 -7.89 7.04
C PHE A 75 -14.11 -9.05 7.06
N PHE A 76 -14.02 -9.99 6.10
CA PHE A 76 -14.86 -11.19 6.09
C PHE A 76 -14.63 -12.09 7.32
N THR A 77 -13.51 -11.90 8.04
CA THR A 77 -13.23 -12.62 9.30
C THR A 77 -14.11 -12.18 10.47
N ILE A 78 -14.71 -10.98 10.39
CA ILE A 78 -15.53 -10.41 11.48
C ILE A 78 -16.95 -10.08 11.07
N GLU A 79 -17.23 -10.01 9.76
CA GLU A 79 -18.54 -9.69 9.19
C GLU A 79 -18.69 -10.37 7.82
N GLU A 80 -19.43 -11.48 7.75
CA GLU A 80 -19.63 -12.23 6.50
C GLU A 80 -20.37 -11.40 5.44
N SER A 81 -21.22 -10.46 5.86
CA SER A 81 -21.97 -9.58 4.96
C SER A 81 -21.23 -8.30 4.59
N PHE A 82 -19.91 -8.25 4.84
CA PHE A 82 -19.11 -7.05 4.60
C PHE A 82 -19.19 -6.63 3.13
N ASP A 83 -19.60 -5.39 2.91
CA ASP A 83 -19.59 -4.75 1.60
C ASP A 83 -18.51 -3.67 1.60
N ARG A 84 -17.45 -3.89 0.80
CA ARG A 84 -16.33 -2.95 0.61
C ARG A 84 -16.79 -1.56 0.13
N ARG A 85 -17.97 -1.46 -0.49
CA ARG A 85 -18.54 -0.19 -0.98
C ARG A 85 -19.38 0.53 0.08
N ASN A 86 -19.56 -0.09 1.25
CA ASN A 86 -20.40 0.42 2.31
C ASN A 86 -19.58 0.67 3.59
N LEU A 87 -19.56 1.91 4.04
CA LEU A 87 -18.80 2.33 5.22
C LEU A 87 -19.38 1.83 6.55
N LYS A 88 -20.58 1.21 6.56
CA LYS A 88 -21.27 0.75 7.78
C LYS A 88 -20.36 -0.03 8.72
N HIS A 89 -19.49 -0.88 8.17
CA HIS A 89 -18.57 -1.71 8.94
C HIS A 89 -17.11 -1.26 8.83
N TYR A 90 -16.78 -0.39 7.87
CA TYR A 90 -15.43 0.12 7.67
C TYR A 90 -15.17 1.35 8.54
N HIS A 91 -14.79 1.10 9.79
CA HIS A 91 -14.38 2.13 10.74
C HIS A 91 -13.19 1.66 11.59
N PHE A 92 -12.46 2.61 12.16
CA PHE A 92 -11.19 2.36 12.87
C PHE A 92 -11.26 1.20 13.87
N LEU A 93 -12.28 1.14 14.73
CA LEU A 93 -12.40 0.05 15.72
C LEU A 93 -12.52 -1.35 15.10
N ASN A 94 -13.17 -1.47 13.95
CA ASN A 94 -13.26 -2.76 13.25
C ASN A 94 -11.95 -3.09 12.54
N VAL A 95 -11.23 -2.09 12.01
CA VAL A 95 -9.89 -2.30 11.47
C VAL A 95 -8.95 -2.85 12.56
N ILE A 96 -8.96 -2.25 13.75
CA ILE A 96 -8.20 -2.74 14.90
C ILE A 96 -8.63 -4.17 15.28
N LYS A 97 -9.94 -4.45 15.33
CA LYS A 97 -10.45 -5.79 15.64
C LYS A 97 -9.95 -6.85 14.64
N VAL A 98 -9.98 -6.53 13.35
CA VAL A 98 -9.45 -7.41 12.29
C VAL A 98 -7.95 -7.64 12.50
N LEU A 99 -7.18 -6.57 12.68
CA LEU A 99 -5.72 -6.63 12.77
C LEU A 99 -5.21 -7.24 14.08
N SER A 100 -6.00 -7.24 15.16
CA SER A 100 -5.67 -7.95 16.39
C SER A 100 -5.56 -9.47 16.19
N GLY A 101 -6.25 -10.04 15.19
CA GLY A 101 -6.05 -11.44 14.80
C GLY A 101 -4.65 -11.73 14.23
N PHE A 102 -3.93 -10.69 13.85
CA PHE A 102 -2.59 -10.73 13.25
C PHE A 102 -1.52 -10.06 14.12
N HIS A 103 -1.89 -9.48 15.26
CA HIS A 103 -1.02 -8.68 16.12
C HIS A 103 -0.37 -7.47 15.43
N LEU A 104 -1.13 -6.81 14.53
CA LEU A 104 -0.67 -5.66 13.73
C LEU A 104 -1.38 -4.34 14.08
N GLU A 105 -2.17 -4.33 15.15
CA GLU A 105 -2.99 -3.17 15.53
C GLU A 105 -2.16 -1.93 15.87
N LYS A 106 -0.95 -2.10 16.43
CA LYS A 106 -0.11 -0.98 16.85
C LYS A 106 0.57 -0.33 15.65
N GLU A 107 1.09 -1.16 14.76
CA GLU A 107 1.71 -0.77 13.50
C GLU A 107 0.70 -0.02 12.64
N PHE A 108 -0.57 -0.44 12.62
CA PHE A 108 -1.59 0.19 11.79
C PHE A 108 -1.85 1.65 12.17
N VAL A 109 -1.72 2.03 13.45
CA VAL A 109 -1.98 3.40 13.91
C VAL A 109 -1.12 4.44 13.18
N GLN A 110 0.04 4.04 12.66
CA GLN A 110 0.88 4.94 11.87
C GLN A 110 0.18 5.43 10.58
N ILE A 111 -0.70 4.62 9.98
CA ILE A 111 -1.39 4.93 8.73
C ILE A 111 -2.36 6.11 8.88
N PRO A 112 -3.37 6.09 9.76
CA PRO A 112 -4.28 7.23 9.91
C PRO A 112 -3.58 8.48 10.46
N VAL A 113 -2.50 8.34 11.25
CA VAL A 113 -1.68 9.48 11.68
C VAL A 113 -0.97 10.11 10.48
N PHE A 114 -0.40 9.29 9.59
CA PHE A 114 0.22 9.77 8.37
C PHE A 114 -0.79 10.35 7.39
N ASP A 115 -1.96 9.72 7.22
CA ASP A 115 -3.05 10.22 6.38
C ASP A 115 -3.51 11.60 6.86
N ALA A 116 -3.59 11.84 8.18
CA ALA A 116 -3.89 13.16 8.72
C ALA A 116 -2.80 14.21 8.40
N LEU A 117 -1.52 13.82 8.38
CA LEU A 117 -0.40 14.70 8.04
C LEU A 117 -0.43 15.14 6.57
N ILE A 118 -0.75 14.22 5.66
CA ILE A 118 -0.78 14.50 4.21
C ILE A 118 -2.18 14.85 3.68
N ALA A 119 -3.17 14.94 4.59
CA ALA A 119 -4.58 15.15 4.27
C ALA A 119 -5.17 14.13 3.27
N ASN A 120 -4.78 12.85 3.40
CA ASN A 120 -5.35 11.77 2.60
C ASN A 120 -6.78 11.46 3.10
N GLN A 121 -7.77 11.68 2.23
CA GLN A 121 -9.19 11.48 2.55
C GLN A 121 -9.75 10.17 1.98
N ASP A 122 -8.95 9.39 1.25
CA ASP A 122 -9.41 8.23 0.49
C ASP A 122 -8.73 6.92 0.95
N ARG A 123 -8.52 6.77 2.26
CA ARG A 123 -8.05 5.49 2.85
C ARG A 123 -9.21 4.51 2.97
N HIS A 124 -9.68 3.96 1.85
CA HIS A 124 -10.65 2.86 1.83
C HIS A 124 -9.99 1.51 2.16
N CYS A 125 -10.80 0.47 2.35
CA CYS A 125 -10.36 -0.85 2.82
C CYS A 125 -9.39 -1.57 1.88
N ASP A 126 -9.24 -1.12 0.63
CA ASP A 126 -8.36 -1.75 -0.36
C ASP A 126 -7.04 -0.97 -0.52
N ASN A 127 -6.94 0.21 0.10
CA ASN A 127 -5.72 1.03 0.12
C ASN A 127 -4.79 0.67 1.28
N TRP A 128 -4.94 -0.51 1.89
CA TRP A 128 -4.00 -1.07 2.84
C TRP A 128 -4.19 -2.59 2.87
N GLY A 129 -3.27 -3.31 3.50
CA GLY A 129 -3.38 -4.75 3.62
C GLY A 129 -2.26 -5.36 4.43
N ILE A 130 -2.20 -6.67 4.41
CA ILE A 130 -1.12 -7.44 5.03
C ILE A 130 -0.40 -8.28 3.99
N ILE A 131 0.86 -8.54 4.27
CA ILE A 131 1.67 -9.50 3.52
C ILE A 131 1.91 -10.69 4.44
N VAL A 132 1.58 -11.88 3.96
CA VAL A 132 1.72 -13.15 4.66
C VAL A 132 2.87 -13.93 4.03
N HIS A 133 3.76 -14.44 4.89
CA HIS A 133 4.89 -15.27 4.50
C HIS A 133 5.04 -16.42 5.50
N HIS A 134 4.71 -17.63 5.06
CA HIS A 134 4.68 -18.84 5.91
C HIS A 134 3.86 -18.62 7.19
N THR A 135 4.51 -18.49 8.34
CA THR A 135 3.89 -18.31 9.67
C THR A 135 3.97 -16.87 10.16
N SER A 136 4.46 -15.93 9.34
CA SER A 136 4.62 -14.52 9.68
C SER A 136 3.69 -13.65 8.85
N CYS A 137 3.26 -12.53 9.42
CA CYS A 137 2.53 -11.49 8.72
C CYS A 137 3.09 -10.11 9.10
N LYS A 138 2.95 -9.16 8.18
CA LYS A 138 3.31 -7.75 8.37
C LYS A 138 2.28 -6.88 7.65
N LEU A 139 2.16 -5.61 8.01
CA LEU A 139 1.45 -4.66 7.17
C LEU A 139 2.18 -4.51 5.83
N ALA A 140 1.41 -4.37 4.75
CA ALA A 140 1.95 -3.97 3.47
C ALA A 140 2.47 -2.52 3.55
N PRO A 141 3.46 -2.15 2.70
CA PRO A 141 3.87 -0.75 2.58
C PRO A 141 2.67 0.16 2.28
N ILE A 142 2.68 1.36 2.87
CA ILE A 142 1.61 2.37 2.75
C ILE A 142 1.56 2.96 1.34
#